data_AF-A0A7Z8YE00-F1
#
_entry.id   AF-A0A7Z8YE00-F1
#
_cell.length_a   1.000
_cell.length_b   1.000
_cell.length_c   1.000
_cell.angle_alpha   90.00
_cell.angle_beta   90.00
_cell.angle_gamma   90.00
#
_symmetry.space_group_name_H-M   'P 1'
#
loop_
_entity.id
_entity.type
_entity.pdbx_description
1 polymer ?
#
loop_
_entity_poly.entity_id
_entity_poly.type
_entity_poly.pdbx_seq_one_letter_code
_entity_poly.pdbx_strand_id
1 'polypeptide(L)'
;MVCLSIAFISCSKDKNQDPLQDLQNKSMTYKEFFETVSEKSVDFVPNEKVLLVSYKLNKDDNTITFLSSIIAESSWGVGFDVAGKYEEQQASRSDKETYTVSCTGAKGGDWTKGCNGDYSCGKLLYDCAEAGGCGTVCKTYMVYVPDVRAFYLSKDLDELVDLKDEETLKQVNEIIKP
;
A
#
# COMPACT_ATOMS: atom_id res chain seq x y z
N MET A 1 -29.09 -21.18 -47.45
CA MET A 1 -28.13 -20.19 -46.92
C MET A 1 -28.61 -19.82 -45.53
N VAL A 2 -28.11 -20.51 -44.52
CA VAL A 2 -28.41 -20.26 -43.10
C VAL A 2 -27.05 -20.11 -42.44
N CYS A 3 -26.61 -18.87 -42.25
CA CYS A 3 -25.39 -18.58 -41.50
C CYS A 3 -25.70 -18.74 -40.01
N LEU A 4 -25.38 -19.91 -39.45
CA LEU A 4 -25.22 -20.09 -38.01
C LEU A 4 -24.06 -19.19 -37.56
N SER A 5 -24.41 -17.99 -37.09
CA SER A 5 -23.49 -17.09 -36.42
C SER A 5 -23.35 -17.58 -34.99
N ILE A 6 -22.46 -18.55 -34.75
CA ILE A 6 -21.99 -18.86 -33.39
C ILE A 6 -21.08 -17.70 -33.00
N ALA A 7 -21.68 -16.64 -32.47
CA ALA A 7 -20.94 -15.63 -31.74
C ALA A 7 -20.45 -16.32 -30.46
N PHE A 8 -19.22 -16.85 -30.50
CA PHE A 8 -18.44 -17.01 -29.29
C PHE A 8 -18.21 -15.60 -28.74
N ILE A 9 -19.17 -15.10 -27.98
CA ILE A 9 -18.91 -14.10 -26.96
C ILE A 9 -18.05 -14.85 -25.94
N SER A 10 -16.76 -14.96 -26.27
CA SER A 10 -15.74 -15.13 -25.28
C SER A 10 -15.94 -13.93 -24.36
N CYS A 11 -16.63 -14.18 -23.24
CA CYS A 11 -16.44 -13.37 -22.04
C CYS A 11 -14.99 -13.59 -21.63
N SER A 12 -14.08 -12.96 -22.36
CA SER A 12 -12.87 -12.43 -21.79
C SER A 12 -13.39 -11.62 -20.61
N LYS A 13 -13.31 -12.19 -19.41
CA LYS A 13 -13.18 -11.36 -18.22
C LYS A 13 -11.96 -10.52 -18.52
N ASP A 14 -12.18 -9.33 -19.06
CA ASP A 14 -11.24 -8.24 -18.94
C ASP A 14 -10.99 -8.15 -17.44
N LYS A 15 -9.85 -8.71 -17.03
CA LYS A 15 -9.32 -8.50 -15.70
C LYS A 15 -9.05 -7.02 -15.67
N ASN A 16 -9.95 -6.26 -15.06
CA ASN A 16 -9.87 -4.83 -14.86
C ASN A 16 -8.43 -4.49 -14.43
N GLN A 17 -7.66 -3.87 -15.32
CA GLN A 17 -6.25 -3.56 -15.10
C GLN A 17 -6.06 -2.35 -14.17
N ASP A 18 -7.14 -1.74 -13.65
CA ASP A 18 -7.12 -0.49 -12.88
C ASP A 18 -7.79 -0.54 -11.49
N PRO A 19 -7.52 -1.55 -10.63
CA PRO A 19 -8.24 -1.61 -9.36
C PRO A 19 -7.93 -0.42 -8.42
N LEU A 20 -6.72 0.16 -8.47
CA LEU A 20 -6.31 1.30 -7.64
C LEU A 20 -6.29 2.65 -8.39
N GLN A 21 -6.10 2.68 -9.72
CA GLN A 21 -6.11 3.95 -10.47
C GLN A 21 -7.49 4.63 -10.44
N ASP A 22 -8.57 3.84 -10.42
CA ASP A 22 -9.95 4.32 -10.25
C ASP A 22 -10.19 5.11 -8.95
N LEU A 23 -9.27 5.03 -7.99
CA LEU A 23 -9.36 5.71 -6.69
C LEU A 23 -8.62 7.05 -6.68
N GLN A 24 -7.99 7.44 -7.78
CA GLN A 24 -7.27 8.69 -7.87
C GLN A 24 -8.16 9.87 -7.49
N ASN A 25 -7.67 10.68 -6.55
CA ASN A 25 -8.36 11.83 -5.96
C ASN A 25 -9.64 11.51 -5.19
N LYS A 26 -9.93 10.23 -4.92
CA LYS A 26 -11.05 9.85 -4.07
C LYS A 26 -10.67 10.06 -2.60
N SER A 27 -11.48 10.85 -1.90
CA SER A 27 -11.40 11.00 -0.45
C SER A 27 -12.19 9.88 0.24
N MET A 28 -11.62 9.32 1.30
CA MET A 28 -12.17 8.21 2.08
C MET A 28 -11.66 8.25 3.52
N THR A 29 -12.31 7.52 4.41
CA THR A 29 -11.81 7.35 5.80
C THR A 29 -10.56 6.48 5.83
N TYR A 30 -9.80 6.53 6.93
CA TYR A 30 -8.65 5.64 7.15
C TYR A 30 -8.98 4.16 7.10
N LYS A 31 -10.17 3.81 7.61
CA LYS A 31 -10.71 2.46 7.57
C LYS A 31 -10.90 2.02 6.12
N GLU A 32 -11.64 2.80 5.34
CA GLU A 32 -11.90 2.51 3.93
C GLU A 32 -10.61 2.49 3.12
N PHE A 33 -9.66 3.37 3.42
CA PHE A 33 -8.35 3.39 2.77
C PHE A 33 -7.58 2.10 3.01
N PHE A 34 -7.49 1.65 4.26
CA PHE A 34 -6.86 0.37 4.59
C PHE A 34 -7.52 -0.79 3.85
N GLU A 35 -8.84 -0.89 3.93
CA GLU A 35 -9.62 -1.97 3.31
C GLU A 35 -9.38 -1.99 1.80
N THR A 36 -9.51 -0.81 1.18
CA THR A 36 -9.31 -0.62 -0.25
C THR A 36 -7.89 -1.00 -0.70
N VAL A 37 -6.85 -0.52 0.00
CA VAL A 37 -5.46 -0.85 -0.36
C VAL A 37 -5.18 -2.33 -0.12
N SER A 38 -5.57 -2.89 1.03
CA SER A 38 -5.25 -4.27 1.37
C SER A 38 -5.98 -5.30 0.50
N GLU A 39 -7.21 -5.04 0.07
CA GLU A 39 -7.99 -5.96 -0.76
C GLU A 39 -7.60 -5.88 -2.24
N LYS A 40 -7.55 -4.68 -2.81
CA LYS A 40 -7.32 -4.51 -4.26
C LYS A 40 -5.89 -4.79 -4.70
N SER A 41 -4.94 -4.73 -3.79
CA SER A 41 -3.52 -4.96 -4.09
C SER A 41 -3.14 -6.44 -4.12
N VAL A 42 -3.89 -7.32 -3.44
CA VAL A 42 -3.62 -8.77 -3.40
C VAL A 42 -3.56 -9.37 -4.79
N ASP A 43 -4.38 -8.90 -5.72
CA ASP A 43 -4.45 -9.43 -7.09
C ASP A 43 -3.44 -8.79 -8.07
N PHE A 44 -2.67 -7.77 -7.63
CA PHE A 44 -1.90 -6.92 -8.51
C PHE A 44 -0.38 -6.92 -8.25
N VAL A 45 0.06 -7.09 -7.00
CA VAL A 45 1.49 -6.96 -6.66
C VAL A 45 2.25 -8.22 -7.05
N PRO A 46 3.29 -8.14 -7.91
CA PRO A 46 4.15 -9.28 -8.23
C PRO A 46 4.96 -9.72 -7.01
N ASN A 47 5.23 -11.02 -6.91
CA ASN A 47 6.15 -11.56 -5.92
C ASN A 47 7.47 -10.77 -5.93
N GLU A 48 8.00 -10.47 -4.73
CA GLU A 48 9.26 -9.75 -4.50
C GLU A 48 9.22 -8.23 -4.73
N LYS A 49 8.14 -7.67 -5.26
CA LYS A 49 7.95 -6.22 -5.36
C LYS A 49 6.98 -5.70 -4.31
N VAL A 50 6.96 -4.38 -4.13
CA VAL A 50 6.09 -3.72 -3.15
C VAL A 50 5.17 -2.70 -3.80
N LEU A 51 4.00 -2.48 -3.19
CA LEU A 51 3.09 -1.44 -3.60
C LEU A 51 3.39 -0.15 -2.84
N LEU A 52 4.00 0.82 -3.51
CA LEU A 52 4.13 2.17 -2.99
C LEU A 52 2.83 2.93 -3.24
N VAL A 53 2.21 3.44 -2.19
CA VAL A 53 0.99 4.25 -2.23
C VAL A 53 1.30 5.68 -1.80
N SER A 54 0.96 6.63 -2.65
CA SER A 54 0.98 8.07 -2.38
C SER A 54 -0.42 8.52 -2.02
N TYR A 55 -0.54 9.23 -0.91
CA TYR A 55 -1.83 9.71 -0.43
C TYR A 55 -1.69 11.05 0.30
N LYS A 56 -2.81 11.74 0.43
CA LYS A 56 -2.91 13.00 1.15
C LYS A 56 -3.77 12.80 2.39
N LEU A 57 -3.19 13.04 3.55
CA LEU A 57 -3.91 13.07 4.82
C LEU A 57 -4.53 14.46 5.00
N ASN A 58 -5.83 14.53 5.28
CA ASN A 58 -6.52 15.72 5.79
C ASN A 58 -6.90 15.47 7.25
N LYS A 59 -6.28 16.21 8.18
CA LYS A 59 -6.51 16.04 9.62
C LYS A 59 -7.82 16.65 10.09
N ASP A 60 -8.27 17.71 9.45
CA ASP A 60 -9.47 18.44 9.87
C ASP A 60 -10.75 17.57 9.75
N ASP A 61 -10.79 16.71 8.74
CA ASP A 61 -11.93 15.83 8.47
C ASP A 61 -11.61 14.32 8.67
N ASN A 62 -10.39 14.01 9.13
CA ASN A 62 -9.87 12.64 9.30
C ASN A 62 -10.00 11.77 8.04
N THR A 63 -9.81 12.37 6.86
CA THR A 63 -9.87 11.67 5.59
C THR A 63 -8.49 11.49 4.96
N ILE A 64 -8.40 10.47 4.11
CA ILE A 64 -7.31 10.27 3.16
C ILE A 64 -7.85 10.47 1.76
N THR A 65 -7.13 11.26 0.96
CA THR A 65 -7.28 11.27 -0.48
C THR A 65 -6.18 10.39 -1.11
N PHE A 66 -6.57 9.32 -1.79
CA PHE A 66 -5.63 8.51 -2.57
C PHE A 66 -5.13 9.33 -3.77
N LEU A 67 -3.81 9.36 -4.00
CA LEU A 67 -3.23 10.13 -5.10
C LEU A 67 -2.77 9.23 -6.23
N SER A 68 -1.97 8.21 -5.90
CA SER A 68 -1.45 7.25 -6.87
C SER A 68 -0.85 6.03 -6.17
N SER A 69 -0.55 5.00 -6.96
CA SER A 69 0.24 3.86 -6.51
C SER A 69 1.13 3.35 -7.63
N ILE A 70 2.31 2.84 -7.29
CA ILE A 70 3.21 2.15 -8.23
C ILE A 70 3.76 0.88 -7.61
N ILE A 71 4.19 -0.02 -8.49
CA ILE A 71 5.00 -1.17 -8.09
C ILE A 71 6.46 -0.75 -8.14
N ALA A 72 7.17 -0.96 -7.03
CA ALA A 72 8.56 -0.56 -6.86
C ALA A 72 9.36 -1.68 -6.20
N GLU A 73 10.68 -1.59 -6.33
CA GLU A 73 11.60 -2.37 -5.50
C GLU A 73 11.58 -1.81 -4.07
N SER A 74 11.54 -2.68 -3.07
CA SER A 74 11.59 -2.26 -1.67
C SER A 74 12.96 -1.70 -1.31
N SER A 75 13.01 -0.81 -0.32
CA SER A 75 14.27 -0.47 0.32
C SER A 75 14.90 -1.73 0.94
N TRP A 76 16.21 -1.68 1.22
CA TRP A 76 16.89 -2.78 1.90
C TRP A 76 16.29 -3.10 3.28
N GLY A 77 15.87 -2.07 4.03
CA GLY A 77 15.24 -2.24 5.34
C GLY A 77 13.87 -2.94 5.26
N VAL A 78 13.02 -2.52 4.33
CA VAL A 78 11.73 -3.18 4.08
C VAL A 78 11.93 -4.60 3.58
N GLY A 79 12.82 -4.81 2.61
CA GLY A 79 13.11 -6.14 2.06
C GLY A 79 13.60 -7.13 3.11
N PHE A 80 14.47 -6.69 4.02
CA PHE A 80 14.97 -7.53 5.12
C PHE A 80 13.87 -7.89 6.12
N ASP A 81 13.02 -6.95 6.52
CA ASP A 81 11.90 -7.22 7.44
C ASP A 81 10.85 -8.15 6.81
N VAL A 82 10.54 -7.96 5.52
CA VAL A 82 9.64 -8.84 4.76
C VAL A 82 10.18 -10.27 4.71
N ALA A 83 11.48 -10.46 4.43
CA ALA A 83 12.10 -11.78 4.40
C ALA A 83 12.00 -12.48 5.77
N GLY A 84 12.29 -11.75 6.85
CA GLY A 84 12.15 -12.28 8.22
C GLY A 84 10.71 -12.71 8.54
N LYS A 85 9.72 -11.87 8.21
CA LYS A 85 8.29 -12.21 8.40
C LYS A 85 7.88 -13.41 7.58
N TYR A 86 8.38 -13.54 6.35
CA TYR A 86 8.06 -14.68 5.49
C TYR A 86 8.58 -15.99 6.09
N GLU A 87 9.81 -16.01 6.61
CA GLU A 87 10.37 -17.17 7.32
C GLU A 87 9.56 -17.52 8.58
N GLU A 88 9.20 -16.52 9.39
CA GLU A 88 8.36 -16.72 10.58
C GLU A 88 6.98 -17.29 10.23
N GLN A 89 6.36 -16.82 9.15
CA GLN A 89 5.08 -17.34 8.66
C GLN A 89 5.18 -18.79 8.20
N GLN A 90 6.27 -19.19 7.55
CA GLN A 90 6.50 -20.58 7.17
C GLN A 90 6.71 -21.49 8.38
N ALA A 91 7.43 -21.00 9.39
CA ALA A 91 7.77 -21.77 10.59
C ALA A 91 6.58 -21.94 11.56
N SER A 92 5.77 -20.91 11.74
CA SER A 92 4.77 -20.85 12.83
C SER A 92 3.48 -21.65 12.57
N ARG A 93 3.14 -21.99 11.31
CA ARG A 93 1.81 -22.51 10.91
C ARG A 93 0.64 -21.65 11.46
N SER A 94 0.89 -20.44 11.93
CA SER A 94 -0.10 -19.63 12.64
C SER A 94 -1.09 -19.04 11.66
N ASP A 95 -2.36 -18.98 12.08
CA ASP A 95 -3.43 -18.41 11.29
C ASP A 95 -3.09 -16.96 10.90
N LYS A 96 -3.16 -16.74 9.59
CA LYS A 96 -2.60 -15.60 8.84
C LYS A 96 -3.32 -14.27 9.09
N GLU A 97 -4.09 -14.12 10.17
CA GLU A 97 -5.15 -13.10 10.22
C GLU A 97 -4.67 -11.69 10.60
N THR A 98 -3.49 -11.58 11.20
CA THR A 98 -2.99 -10.32 11.74
C THR A 98 -2.13 -9.55 10.75
N TYR A 99 -2.47 -8.29 10.52
CA TYR A 99 -1.65 -7.35 9.78
C TYR A 99 -0.61 -6.72 10.69
N THR A 100 0.49 -6.23 10.11
CA THR A 100 1.46 -5.41 10.85
C THR A 100 1.60 -4.03 10.23
N VAL A 101 1.76 -3.02 11.08
CA VAL A 101 2.06 -1.64 10.69
C VAL A 101 3.38 -1.27 11.33
N SER A 102 4.38 -1.00 10.49
CA SER A 102 5.71 -0.50 10.86
C SER A 102 5.78 0.98 10.52
N CYS A 103 6.12 1.78 11.52
CA CYS A 103 6.20 3.23 11.44
C CYS A 103 7.60 3.68 11.82
N THR A 104 8.32 4.29 10.89
CA THR A 104 9.67 4.84 11.11
C THR A 104 9.67 6.36 11.01
N GLY A 105 10.57 7.00 11.76
CA GLY A 105 10.72 8.46 11.77
C GLY A 105 9.58 9.23 12.47
N ALA A 106 8.69 8.53 13.18
CA ALA A 106 7.60 9.13 13.94
C ALA A 106 8.07 9.88 15.20
N LYS A 107 7.31 10.90 15.61
CA LYS A 107 7.42 11.53 16.94
C LYS A 107 7.15 10.46 18.01
N GLY A 108 8.17 10.14 18.79
CA GLY A 108 8.14 9.04 19.77
C GLY A 108 9.02 7.85 19.40
N GLY A 109 9.68 7.89 18.24
CA GLY A 109 10.56 6.83 17.76
C GLY A 109 9.84 5.79 16.91
N ASP A 110 10.62 4.85 16.41
CA ASP A 110 10.14 3.80 15.51
C ASP A 110 9.35 2.75 16.28
N TRP A 111 8.29 2.22 15.65
CA TRP A 111 7.48 1.17 16.24
C TRP A 111 6.86 0.27 15.18
N THR A 112 6.63 -0.98 15.57
CA THR A 112 5.85 -1.95 14.79
C THR A 112 4.75 -2.52 15.69
N LYS A 113 3.52 -2.53 15.18
CA LYS A 113 2.35 -3.03 15.91
C LYS A 113 1.50 -3.94 15.03
N GLY A 114 0.98 -5.01 15.63
CA GLY A 114 -0.03 -5.86 15.01
C GLY A 114 -1.42 -5.26 15.10
N CYS A 115 -2.27 -5.54 14.11
CA CYS A 115 -3.68 -5.14 14.10
C CYS A 115 -4.56 -6.19 13.42
N ASN A 116 -5.80 -6.28 13.86
CA ASN A 116 -6.80 -7.21 13.35
C ASN A 116 -8.03 -6.40 12.91
N GLY A 117 -8.32 -6.44 11.61
CA GLY A 117 -9.47 -5.74 11.02
C GLY A 117 -9.20 -4.29 10.64
N ASP A 118 -10.04 -3.83 9.72
CA ASP A 118 -9.99 -2.53 9.04
C ASP A 118 -9.85 -1.31 9.96
N TYR A 119 -10.61 -1.27 11.05
CA TYR A 119 -10.62 -0.15 11.97
C TYR A 119 -9.32 -0.05 12.78
N SER A 120 -8.84 -1.18 13.33
CA SER A 120 -7.63 -1.16 14.16
C SER A 120 -6.38 -0.89 13.33
N CYS A 121 -6.31 -1.42 12.10
CA CYS A 121 -5.23 -1.14 11.18
C CYS A 121 -5.29 0.27 10.60
N GLY A 122 -6.46 0.73 10.17
CA GLY A 122 -6.67 2.11 9.72
C GLY A 122 -6.26 3.13 10.79
N LYS A 123 -6.56 2.86 12.06
CA LYS A 123 -6.11 3.69 13.17
C LYS A 123 -4.59 3.74 13.31
N LEU A 124 -3.88 2.60 13.23
CA LEU A 124 -2.42 2.60 13.30
C LEU A 124 -1.78 3.38 12.14
N LEU A 125 -2.36 3.29 10.94
CA LEU A 125 -1.93 4.10 9.79
C LEU A 125 -2.10 5.59 10.07
N TYR A 126 -3.24 5.99 10.65
CA TYR A 126 -3.48 7.38 11.08
C TYR A 126 -2.47 7.84 12.13
N ASP A 127 -2.32 7.07 13.20
CA ASP A 127 -1.43 7.39 14.31
C ASP A 127 0.01 7.58 13.82
N CYS A 128 0.46 6.74 12.87
CA CYS A 128 1.78 6.89 12.25
C CYS A 128 1.90 8.16 11.41
N ALA A 129 0.95 8.40 10.51
CA ALA A 129 0.95 9.58 9.64
C ALA A 129 0.89 10.89 10.46
N GLU A 130 0.14 10.89 11.56
CA GLU A 130 0.11 11.98 12.53
C GLU A 130 1.46 12.19 13.22
N ALA A 131 2.06 11.10 13.70
CA ALA A 131 3.33 11.13 14.41
C ALA A 131 4.50 11.55 13.50
N GLY A 132 4.43 11.31 12.19
CA GLY A 132 5.39 11.81 11.20
C GLY A 132 5.50 13.34 11.11
N GLY A 133 4.69 14.09 11.89
CA GLY A 133 4.76 15.54 11.95
C GLY A 133 3.99 16.24 10.84
N CYS A 134 3.10 15.50 10.16
CA CYS A 134 2.14 16.05 9.21
C CYS A 134 1.37 17.23 9.85
N GLY A 135 1.32 18.38 9.15
CA GLY A 135 0.49 19.53 9.51
C GLY A 135 -1.00 19.23 9.30
N THR A 136 -1.81 20.26 9.02
CA THR A 136 -3.26 20.09 8.76
C THR A 136 -3.55 19.17 7.58
N VAL A 137 -2.73 19.29 6.52
CA VAL A 137 -2.86 18.53 5.29
C VAL A 137 -1.48 18.20 4.76
N CYS A 138 -1.15 16.92 4.54
CA CYS A 138 0.16 16.53 4.00
C CYS A 138 0.06 15.40 2.99
N LYS A 139 0.97 15.44 2.01
CA LYS A 139 1.26 14.31 1.14
C LYS A 139 2.22 13.38 1.87
N THR A 140 1.92 12.09 1.81
CA THR A 140 2.64 11.05 2.53
C THR A 140 2.66 9.77 1.70
N TYR A 141 3.54 8.86 2.08
CA TYR A 141 3.82 7.63 1.37
C TYR A 141 3.72 6.45 2.32
N MET A 142 3.30 5.32 1.79
CA MET A 142 3.40 4.04 2.49
C MET A 142 3.68 2.93 1.50
N VAL A 143 4.28 1.86 1.99
CA VAL A 143 4.41 0.61 1.25
C VAL A 143 3.45 -0.42 1.85
N TYR A 144 2.76 -1.17 1.00
CA TYR A 144 2.04 -2.36 1.39
C TYR A 144 2.64 -3.60 0.72
N VAL A 145 2.82 -4.65 1.52
CA VAL A 145 3.33 -5.95 1.09
C VAL A 145 2.28 -7.02 1.41
N PRO A 146 1.49 -7.47 0.40
CA PRO A 146 0.39 -8.40 0.62
C PRO A 146 0.81 -9.75 1.20
N ASP A 147 1.94 -10.29 0.72
CA ASP A 147 2.42 -11.63 1.10
C ASP A 147 2.62 -11.78 2.60
N VAL A 148 3.14 -10.73 3.25
CA VAL A 148 3.37 -10.70 4.69
C VAL A 148 2.36 -9.83 5.45
N ARG A 149 1.32 -9.33 4.77
CA ARG A 149 0.26 -8.47 5.32
C ARG A 149 0.83 -7.29 6.12
N ALA A 150 1.86 -6.64 5.58
CA ALA A 150 2.60 -5.59 6.28
C ALA A 150 2.49 -4.24 5.57
N PHE A 151 2.25 -3.21 6.36
CA PHE A 151 2.31 -1.81 5.97
C PHE A 151 3.56 -1.17 6.56
N TYR A 152 4.26 -0.39 5.74
CA TYR A 152 5.45 0.35 6.13
C TYR A 152 5.21 1.83 5.84
N LEU A 153 5.43 2.67 6.84
CA LEU A 153 5.25 4.11 6.75
C LEU A 153 6.52 4.76 7.25
N SER A 154 7.03 5.68 6.47
CA SER A 154 8.18 6.52 6.84
C SER A 154 7.94 7.94 6.34
N LYS A 155 8.58 8.89 7.04
CA LYS A 155 8.73 10.26 6.54
C LYS A 155 9.70 10.34 5.36
N ASP A 156 10.62 9.37 5.25
CA ASP A 156 11.72 9.33 4.31
C ASP A 156 11.45 8.23 3.27
N LEU A 157 11.27 8.62 2.00
CA LEU A 157 10.81 7.70 0.96
C LEU A 157 11.85 6.62 0.61
N ASP A 158 13.14 6.91 0.77
CA ASP A 158 14.25 5.98 0.59
C ASP A 158 14.28 4.87 1.65
N GLU A 159 13.62 5.07 2.79
CA GLU A 159 13.38 4.00 3.76
C GLU A 159 12.29 3.03 3.30
N LEU A 160 11.46 3.39 2.31
CA LEU A 160 10.36 2.56 1.82
C LEU A 160 10.70 1.80 0.53
N VAL A 161 11.33 2.48 -0.43
CA VAL A 161 11.62 1.93 -1.77
C VAL A 161 13.06 2.21 -2.21
N ASP A 162 13.60 1.36 -3.08
CA ASP A 162 14.93 1.59 -3.65
C ASP A 162 14.86 2.65 -4.77
N LEU A 163 15.24 3.88 -4.43
CA LEU A 163 15.30 5.00 -5.37
C LEU A 163 16.53 4.98 -6.28
N LYS A 164 17.41 3.98 -6.16
CA LYS A 164 18.53 3.79 -7.11
C LYS A 164 18.09 3.11 -8.39
N ASP A 165 16.94 2.44 -8.39
CA ASP A 165 16.32 1.93 -9.60
C ASP A 165 15.81 3.10 -10.46
N GLU A 166 16.37 3.26 -11.66
CA GLU A 166 16.07 4.41 -12.54
C GLU A 166 14.58 4.46 -12.94
N GLU A 167 13.94 3.31 -13.10
CA GLU A 167 12.51 3.22 -13.44
C GLU A 167 11.63 3.66 -12.26
N THR A 168 11.87 3.11 -11.07
CA THR A 168 11.21 3.51 -9.81
C THR A 168 11.42 4.99 -9.56
N LEU A 169 12.66 5.49 -9.66
CA LEU A 169 12.97 6.90 -9.48
C LEU A 169 12.21 7.80 -10.45
N LYS A 170 12.09 7.39 -11.72
CA LYS A 170 11.32 8.14 -12.72
C LYS A 170 9.83 8.19 -12.38
N GLN A 171 9.22 7.06 -12.06
CA GLN A 171 7.79 6.99 -11.70
C GLN A 171 7.50 7.75 -10.40
N VAL A 172 8.35 7.57 -9.39
CA VAL A 172 8.31 8.33 -8.13
C VAL A 172 8.41 9.83 -8.40
N ASN A 173 9.35 10.28 -9.23
CA ASN A 173 9.48 11.70 -9.56
C ASN A 173 8.26 12.28 -10.29
N GLU A 174 7.54 11.48 -11.06
CA GLU A 174 6.26 11.89 -11.66
C GLU A 174 5.16 12.03 -10.61
N ILE A 175 5.17 11.17 -9.59
CA ILE A 175 4.20 11.15 -8.50
C ILE A 175 4.47 12.22 -7.44
N ILE A 176 5.73 12.49 -7.11
CA ILE A 176 6.13 13.45 -6.07
C ILE A 176 5.90 14.89 -6.54
N LYS A 177 5.93 15.17 -7.86
CA LYS A 177 5.77 16.53 -8.42
C LYS A 177 4.69 17.35 -7.68
N PRO A 178 5.03 18.57 -7.25
CA PRO A 178 4.15 19.43 -6.45
C PRO A 178 2.87 19.82 -7.19
#